data_AF-A0A392NCS8-F1
#
_entry.id   AF-A0A392NCS8-F1
#
_cell.length_a   1.000
_cell.length_b   1.000
_cell.length_c   1.000
_cell.angle_alpha   90.00
_cell.angle_beta   90.00
_cell.angle_gamma   90.00
#
_symmetry.space_group_name_H-M   'P 1'
#
loop_
_entity.id
_entity.type
_entity.pdbx_description
1 polymer ?
#
loop_
_entity_poly.entity_id
_entity_poly.type
_entity_poly.pdbx_seq_one_letter_code
_entity_poly.pdbx_strand_id
1 'polypeptide(L)'
;VESGEYVGVGARFGPTLESKEKRANHTRVAIADPPDCCSKPKNKLTGEVILVHRGQCSFTTKANIAEEAGASAILIINNRAGLFKMVCEDNETDIDIGIPAVMLPQDAVSVQLYSPKRPQVDVAEVFLWLMAVGTILCASYWSAWTAREGAIEREKLLKVT
;
A
#
# COMPACT_ATOMS: atom_id res chain seq x y z
N VAL A 1 -7.89 15.24 20.12
CA VAL A 1 -6.63 14.79 19.51
C VAL A 1 -7.03 14.14 18.20
N GLU A 2 -6.78 14.78 17.07
CA GLU A 2 -7.09 14.20 15.76
C GLU A 2 -6.22 12.96 15.58
N SER A 3 -6.85 11.80 15.42
CA SER A 3 -6.17 10.56 15.06
C SER A 3 -5.78 10.65 13.58
N GLY A 4 -4.61 11.21 13.31
CA GLY A 4 -4.04 11.19 11.95
C GLY A 4 -3.81 9.74 11.52
N GLU A 5 -4.44 9.33 10.43
CA GLU A 5 -4.14 8.06 9.79
C GLU A 5 -2.85 8.22 8.99
N TYR A 6 -1.81 7.47 9.36
CA TYR A 6 -0.51 7.51 8.69
C TYR A 6 -0.33 6.25 7.85
N VAL A 7 -0.03 6.44 6.57
CA VAL A 7 0.30 5.33 5.66
C VAL A 7 1.77 4.99 5.79
N GLY A 8 2.06 3.74 6.15
CA GLY A 8 3.42 3.19 6.16
C GLY A 8 3.81 2.50 4.86
N VAL A 9 5.11 2.34 4.64
CA VAL A 9 5.66 1.61 3.49
C VAL A 9 6.32 0.32 3.96
N GLY A 10 5.82 -0.82 3.50
CA GLY A 10 6.40 -2.13 3.79
C GLY A 10 7.77 -2.34 3.10
N ALA A 11 8.62 -3.17 3.71
CA ALA A 11 9.88 -3.62 3.12
C ALA A 11 9.68 -4.50 1.87
N ARG A 12 10.76 -4.69 1.09
CA ARG A 12 10.88 -5.76 0.09
C ARG A 12 11.29 -7.11 0.69
N PHE A 13 11.71 -7.13 1.94
CA PHE A 13 12.12 -8.31 2.68
C PHE A 13 11.09 -8.66 3.76
N GLY A 14 11.13 -9.92 4.19
CA GLY A 14 10.20 -10.49 5.15
C GLY A 14 8.76 -10.61 4.66
N PRO A 15 7.88 -11.21 5.47
CA PRO A 15 6.49 -11.41 5.10
C PRO A 15 5.74 -10.08 4.99
N THR A 16 4.72 -10.06 4.13
CA THR A 16 3.78 -8.94 4.09
C THR A 16 2.90 -8.93 5.33
N LEU A 17 2.56 -7.75 5.82
CA LEU A 17 1.66 -7.61 6.95
C LEU A 17 0.28 -8.23 6.67
N GLU A 18 -0.24 -9.00 7.63
CA GLU A 18 -1.56 -9.61 7.57
C GLU A 18 -2.66 -8.55 7.34
N SER A 19 -3.58 -8.84 6.42
CA SER A 19 -4.70 -7.96 6.05
C SER A 19 -5.87 -7.98 7.04
N LYS A 20 -5.66 -8.50 8.26
CA LYS A 20 -6.73 -8.73 9.24
C LYS A 20 -6.80 -7.58 10.24
N GLU A 21 -7.51 -6.53 9.86
CA GLU A 21 -7.89 -5.38 10.71
C GLU A 21 -8.44 -5.80 12.09
N LYS A 22 -9.21 -6.89 12.17
CA LYS A 22 -9.76 -7.43 13.44
C LYS A 22 -8.71 -7.80 14.50
N ARG A 23 -7.45 -8.01 14.11
CA ARG A 23 -6.32 -8.31 15.02
C ARG A 23 -5.41 -7.11 15.27
N ALA A 24 -5.58 -6.01 14.53
CA ALA A 24 -4.73 -4.82 14.61
C ALA A 24 -4.79 -4.12 15.98
N ASN A 25 -5.94 -4.21 16.68
CA ASN A 25 -6.12 -3.63 18.02
C ASN A 25 -5.50 -4.46 19.17
N HIS A 26 -4.98 -5.66 18.90
CA HIS A 26 -4.51 -6.57 19.96
C HIS A 26 -2.99 -6.58 20.16
N THR A 27 -2.22 -5.89 19.32
CA THR A 27 -0.76 -5.97 19.40
C THR A 27 -0.20 -4.74 20.11
N ARG A 28 0.49 -4.96 21.23
CA ARG A 28 1.21 -3.91 21.94
C ARG A 28 2.42 -3.47 21.11
N VAL A 29 2.70 -2.17 21.15
CA VAL A 29 3.90 -1.57 20.55
C VAL A 29 4.87 -1.23 21.67
N ALA A 30 6.11 -1.72 21.56
CA ALA A 30 7.19 -1.42 22.47
C ALA A 30 8.29 -0.64 21.75
N ILE A 31 8.82 0.40 22.39
CA ILE A 31 9.95 1.15 21.85
C ILE A 31 11.24 0.37 22.14
N ALA A 32 12.11 0.23 21.15
CA ALA A 32 13.42 -0.39 21.34
C ALA A 32 14.32 0.42 22.28
N ASP A 33 15.07 -0.26 23.15
CA ASP A 33 16.17 0.31 23.92
C ASP A 33 17.45 -0.50 23.67
N PRO A 34 18.41 -0.02 22.86
CA PRO A 34 18.48 1.34 22.30
C PRO A 34 17.52 1.57 21.11
N PRO A 35 17.10 2.83 20.87
CA PRO A 35 16.07 3.18 19.88
C PRO A 35 16.44 2.85 18.44
N ASP A 36 17.72 2.68 18.14
CA ASP A 36 18.22 2.30 16.81
C ASP A 36 18.16 0.79 16.56
N CYS A 37 18.01 -0.06 17.58
CA CYS A 37 17.97 -1.52 17.44
C CYS A 37 19.13 -2.12 16.61
N CYS A 38 20.30 -1.46 16.61
CA CYS A 38 21.52 -1.99 16.00
C CYS A 38 22.29 -2.93 16.92
N SER A 39 21.81 -3.09 18.15
CA SER A 39 22.27 -4.06 19.12
C SER A 39 21.06 -4.67 19.82
N LYS A 40 21.26 -5.80 20.51
CA LYS A 40 20.17 -6.54 21.16
C LYS A 40 19.40 -5.61 22.12
N PRO A 41 18.09 -5.42 21.90
CA PRO A 41 17.28 -4.58 22.77
C PRO A 41 17.25 -5.14 24.21
N LYS A 42 17.33 -4.26 25.19
CA LYS A 42 17.30 -4.61 26.63
C LYS A 42 15.90 -5.00 27.09
N ASN A 43 14.89 -4.47 26.41
CA ASN A 43 13.49 -4.78 26.63
C ASN A 43 13.19 -6.22 26.16
N LYS A 44 12.54 -7.00 27.03
CA LYS A 44 12.05 -8.34 26.68
C LYS A 44 10.81 -8.21 25.81
N LEU A 45 10.92 -8.53 24.54
CA LEU A 45 9.78 -8.59 23.62
C LEU A 45 9.20 -10.00 23.67
N THR A 46 7.88 -10.09 23.81
CA THR A 46 7.16 -11.37 23.87
C THR A 46 6.06 -11.40 22.80
N GLY A 47 6.46 -11.23 21.54
CA GLY A 47 5.54 -11.13 20.41
C GLY A 47 4.87 -9.76 20.28
N GLU A 48 5.50 -8.72 20.79
CA GLU A 48 5.07 -7.33 20.60
C GLU A 48 5.66 -6.74 19.31
N VAL A 49 5.05 -5.67 18.80
CA VAL A 49 5.62 -4.90 17.69
C VAL A 49 6.68 -3.97 18.23
N ILE A 50 7.89 -4.01 17.70
CA ILE A 50 8.97 -3.12 18.13
C ILE A 50 9.01 -1.85 17.27
N LEU A 51 9.15 -0.70 17.93
CA LEU A 51 9.32 0.61 17.29
C LEU A 51 10.77 1.05 17.39
N VAL A 52 11.38 1.32 16.24
CA VAL A 52 12.79 1.67 16.09
C VAL A 52 12.95 2.95 15.27
N HIS A 53 14.03 3.67 15.50
CA HIS A 53 14.42 4.83 14.71
C HIS A 53 15.36 4.43 13.57
N ARG A 54 15.20 5.11 12.43
CA ARG A 54 16.14 5.02 11.31
C ARG A 54 17.52 5.57 11.69
N GLY A 55 18.57 4.83 11.34
CA GLY A 55 19.98 5.27 11.46
C GLY A 55 20.92 4.15 11.92
N GLN A 56 22.23 4.44 11.98
CA GLN A 56 23.32 3.60 12.52
C GLN A 56 23.64 2.28 11.77
N CYS A 57 22.64 1.51 11.33
CA CYS A 57 22.81 0.23 10.65
C CYS A 57 21.75 0.00 9.56
N SER A 58 21.93 -1.06 8.75
CA SER A 58 21.02 -1.44 7.66
C SER A 58 19.62 -1.84 8.18
N PHE A 59 18.59 -1.72 7.33
CA PHE A 59 17.21 -2.03 7.71
C PHE A 59 16.98 -3.51 8.00
N THR A 60 17.64 -4.36 7.23
CA THR A 60 17.72 -5.81 7.37
C THR A 60 18.39 -6.21 8.69
N THR A 61 19.50 -5.57 9.06
CA THR A 61 20.15 -5.79 10.36
C THR A 61 19.20 -5.48 11.52
N LYS A 62 18.49 -4.36 11.46
CA LYS A 62 17.48 -4.01 12.49
C LYS A 62 16.37 -5.06 12.59
N ALA A 63 15.88 -5.52 11.44
CA ALA A 63 14.81 -6.52 11.39
C ALA A 63 15.27 -7.87 11.95
N ASN A 64 16.49 -8.30 11.64
CA ASN A 64 17.07 -9.53 12.17
C ASN A 64 17.24 -9.46 13.71
N ILE A 65 17.80 -8.36 14.22
CA ILE A 65 17.97 -8.16 15.67
C ILE A 65 16.61 -8.11 16.39
N ALA A 66 15.60 -7.48 15.78
CA ALA A 66 14.24 -7.44 16.32
C ALA A 66 13.60 -8.83 16.35
N GLU A 67 13.78 -9.63 15.31
CA GLU A 67 13.31 -11.02 15.24
C GLU A 67 13.98 -11.89 16.31
N GLU A 68 15.31 -11.82 16.43
CA GLU A 68 16.06 -12.52 17.48
C GLU A 68 15.65 -12.10 18.90
N ALA A 69 15.17 -10.87 19.05
CA ALA A 69 14.64 -10.36 20.31
C ALA A 69 13.20 -10.85 20.62
N GLY A 70 12.55 -11.54 19.68
CA GLY A 70 11.18 -12.06 19.85
C GLY A 70 10.09 -11.06 19.49
N ALA A 71 10.38 -10.06 18.64
CA ALA A 71 9.37 -9.17 18.09
C ALA A 71 8.46 -9.91 17.11
N SER A 72 7.19 -9.51 17.02
CA SER A 72 6.27 -10.04 16.00
C SER A 72 6.31 -9.24 14.69
N ALA A 73 6.77 -8.00 14.75
CA ALA A 73 6.87 -7.06 13.64
C ALA A 73 7.81 -5.91 14.03
N ILE A 74 8.39 -5.22 13.04
CA ILE A 74 9.25 -4.05 13.24
C ILE A 74 8.68 -2.81 12.53
N LEU A 75 8.64 -1.70 13.27
CA LEU A 75 8.23 -0.38 12.79
C LEU A 75 9.43 0.56 12.81
N ILE A 76 9.78 1.10 11.65
CA ILE A 76 10.93 1.99 11.49
C ILE A 76 10.45 3.42 11.28
N ILE A 77 10.65 4.28 12.27
CA ILE A 77 10.36 5.71 12.18
C ILE A 77 11.44 6.36 11.32
N ASN A 78 11.03 6.94 10.19
CA ASN A 78 11.89 7.78 9.39
C ASN A 78 11.89 9.21 9.94
N ASN A 79 13.07 9.68 10.33
CA ASN A 79 13.34 11.05 10.80
C ASN A 79 13.72 12.02 9.66
N ARG A 80 13.55 11.62 8.40
CA ARG A 80 13.79 12.46 7.21
C ARG A 80 12.52 12.57 6.39
N ALA A 81 12.46 13.59 5.53
CA ALA A 81 11.36 13.76 4.58
C ALA A 81 11.25 12.57 3.61
N GLY A 82 10.02 12.10 3.40
CA GLY A 82 9.66 11.03 2.47
C GLY A 82 9.65 9.63 3.07
N LEU A 83 8.88 8.72 2.48
CA LEU A 83 8.92 7.29 2.79
C LEU A 83 9.43 6.56 1.54
N PHE A 84 10.23 5.53 1.73
CA PHE A 84 10.75 4.74 0.63
C PHE A 84 10.71 3.26 0.96
N LYS A 85 10.72 2.44 -0.08
CA LYS A 85 10.68 1.00 0.09
C LYS A 85 12.04 0.53 0.61
N MET A 86 12.04 -0.10 1.78
CA MET A 86 13.25 -0.69 2.35
C MET A 86 13.63 -1.92 1.51
N VAL A 87 14.91 -2.03 1.17
CA VAL A 87 15.48 -3.11 0.36
C VAL A 87 16.71 -3.63 1.08
N CYS A 88 17.08 -4.89 0.84
CA CYS A 88 18.36 -5.44 1.28
C CYS A 88 19.52 -4.71 0.59
N GLU A 89 20.67 -4.65 1.26
CA GLU A 89 21.89 -4.14 0.63
C GLU A 89 22.47 -5.18 -0.34
N ASP A 90 23.25 -4.75 -1.34
CA ASP A 90 23.78 -5.64 -2.39
C ASP A 90 24.72 -6.74 -1.84
N ASN A 91 25.33 -6.49 -0.68
CA ASN A 91 26.20 -7.46 0.01
C ASN A 91 25.43 -8.45 0.91
N GLU A 92 24.12 -8.27 1.05
CA GLU A 92 23.26 -9.07 1.91
C GLU A 92 22.47 -10.07 1.06
N THR A 93 23.16 -11.09 0.56
CA THR A 93 22.53 -12.22 -0.12
C THR A 93 21.98 -13.18 0.94
N ASP A 94 20.69 -13.52 0.84
CA ASP A 94 20.03 -14.60 1.60
C ASP A 94 19.74 -14.30 3.10
N ILE A 95 19.25 -13.09 3.41
CA ILE A 95 18.68 -12.82 4.74
C ILE A 95 17.21 -13.25 4.76
N ASP A 96 16.94 -14.38 5.41
CA ASP A 96 15.58 -14.83 5.73
C ASP A 96 15.08 -14.09 6.97
N ILE A 97 14.19 -13.11 6.78
CA ILE A 97 13.60 -12.31 7.85
C ILE A 97 12.16 -12.79 8.01
N GLY A 98 11.81 -13.41 9.14
CA GLY A 98 10.48 -13.97 9.37
C GLY A 98 9.44 -12.96 9.88
N ILE A 99 9.84 -11.72 10.16
CA ILE A 99 8.96 -10.67 10.67
C ILE A 99 8.64 -9.59 9.61
N PRO A 100 7.41 -9.05 9.58
CA PRO A 100 7.06 -7.94 8.69
C PRO A 100 7.72 -6.64 9.14
N ALA A 101 8.26 -5.89 8.18
CA ALA A 101 8.91 -4.60 8.42
C ALA A 101 8.18 -3.45 7.70
N VAL A 102 7.86 -2.37 8.43
CA VAL A 102 7.12 -1.21 7.91
C VAL A 102 7.80 0.09 8.32
N MET A 103 7.96 1.01 7.37
CA MET A 103 8.47 2.36 7.62
C MET A 103 7.32 3.35 7.85
N LEU A 104 7.45 4.20 8.86
CA LEU A 104 6.47 5.21 9.25
C LEU A 104 7.08 6.62 9.24
N PRO A 105 6.26 7.67 9.02
CA PRO A 105 6.69 9.06 9.19
C PRO A 105 6.90 9.40 10.67
N GLN A 106 7.69 10.44 10.95
CA GLN A 106 8.04 10.87 12.30
C GLN A 106 6.84 11.25 13.18
N ASP A 107 5.76 11.72 12.57
CA ASP A 107 4.58 12.25 13.28
C ASP A 107 3.60 11.16 13.74
N ALA A 108 3.92 9.87 13.55
CA ALA A 108 3.06 8.77 13.95
C ALA A 108 3.11 8.53 15.48
N VAL A 109 2.19 9.17 16.22
CA VAL A 109 2.07 9.07 17.70
C VAL A 109 1.32 7.80 18.14
N SER A 110 0.40 7.29 17.32
CA SER A 110 -0.38 6.08 17.59
C SER A 110 -0.53 5.26 16.32
N VAL A 111 -0.25 3.96 16.39
CA VAL A 111 -0.21 3.09 15.22
C VAL A 111 -1.20 1.94 15.37
N GLN A 112 -2.14 1.82 14.44
CA GLN A 112 -2.93 0.62 14.23
C GLN A 112 -2.43 -0.03 12.94
N LEU A 113 -1.81 -1.20 13.06
CA LEU A 113 -1.15 -1.83 11.92
C LEU A 113 -2.13 -2.76 11.19
N TYR A 114 -2.59 -2.35 10.01
CA TYR A 114 -3.40 -3.18 9.13
C TYR A 114 -2.98 -2.99 7.68
N SER A 115 -3.07 -4.07 6.87
CA SER A 115 -2.87 -4.00 5.42
C SER A 115 -4.24 -3.92 4.74
N PRO A 116 -4.67 -2.76 4.22
CA PRO A 116 -5.94 -2.67 3.50
C PRO A 116 -5.90 -3.56 2.27
N LYS A 117 -6.90 -4.43 2.13
CA LYS A 117 -7.05 -5.27 0.93
C LYS A 117 -7.38 -4.37 -0.25
N ARG A 118 -6.43 -4.21 -1.18
CA ARG A 118 -6.72 -3.63 -2.49
C ARG A 118 -7.22 -4.75 -3.40
N PRO A 119 -8.49 -4.74 -3.83
CA PRO A 119 -8.96 -5.71 -4.81
C PRO A 119 -8.19 -5.52 -6.13
N GLN A 120 -8.02 -6.59 -6.91
CA GLN A 120 -7.34 -6.52 -8.20
C GLN A 120 -8.11 -5.70 -9.25
N VAL A 121 -9.43 -5.56 -9.06
CA VAL A 121 -10.30 -4.80 -9.97
C VAL A 121 -11.16 -3.88 -9.11
N ASP A 122 -11.04 -2.58 -9.33
CA ASP A 122 -11.92 -1.61 -8.68
C ASP A 122 -13.28 -1.63 -9.40
N VAL A 123 -14.35 -1.64 -8.63
CA VAL A 123 -15.72 -1.58 -9.15
C VAL A 123 -15.91 -0.28 -9.95
N ALA A 124 -15.28 0.81 -9.52
CA ALA A 124 -15.30 2.07 -10.25
C ALA A 124 -14.69 1.96 -11.66
N GLU A 125 -13.61 1.17 -11.82
CA GLU A 125 -12.97 0.94 -13.11
C GLU A 125 -13.90 0.20 -14.09
N VAL A 126 -14.58 -0.83 -13.60
CA VAL A 126 -15.58 -1.57 -14.39
C VAL A 126 -16.72 -0.66 -14.82
N PHE A 127 -17.23 0.18 -13.91
CA PHE A 127 -18.27 1.15 -14.23
C PHE A 127 -17.81 2.18 -15.27
N LEU A 128 -16.59 2.71 -15.13
CA LEU A 128 -16.04 3.66 -16.10
C LEU A 128 -15.87 3.03 -17.48
N TRP A 129 -15.45 1.77 -17.55
CA TRP A 129 -15.33 1.05 -18.82
C TRP A 129 -16.68 0.84 -19.48
N LEU A 130 -17.70 0.39 -18.73
CA LEU A 130 -19.07 0.21 -19.25
C LEU A 130 -19.69 1.53 -19.71
N MET A 131 -19.50 2.61 -18.96
CA MET A 131 -19.95 3.96 -19.36
C MET A 131 -19.29 4.42 -20.65
N ALA A 132 -17.98 4.20 -20.81
CA ALA A 132 -17.25 4.54 -22.03
C ALA A 132 -17.74 3.73 -23.24
N VAL A 133 -17.86 2.41 -23.11
CA VAL A 133 -18.40 1.55 -24.18
C VAL A 133 -19.84 1.93 -24.51
N GLY A 134 -20.67 2.21 -23.50
CA GLY A 134 -22.06 2.63 -23.68
C GLY A 134 -22.18 3.95 -24.44
N THR A 135 -21.39 4.96 -24.09
CA THR A 135 -21.41 6.26 -24.78
C THR A 135 -20.96 6.15 -26.23
N ILE A 136 -19.93 5.34 -26.51
CA ILE A 136 -19.46 5.08 -27.89
C ILE A 136 -20.56 4.41 -28.71
N LEU A 137 -21.21 3.36 -28.19
CA LEU A 137 -22.28 2.66 -28.91
C LEU A 137 -23.48 3.58 -29.17
N CYS A 138 -23.91 4.36 -28.18
CA CYS A 138 -25.01 5.32 -28.34
C CYS A 138 -24.67 6.38 -29.39
N ALA A 139 -23.45 6.93 -29.38
CA ALA A 139 -23.00 7.92 -30.36
C ALA A 139 -22.90 7.34 -31.77
N SER A 140 -22.35 6.12 -31.91
CA SER A 140 -22.30 5.41 -33.20
C SER A 140 -23.70 5.13 -33.74
N TYR A 141 -24.63 4.71 -32.89
CA TYR A 141 -26.01 4.45 -33.27
C TYR A 141 -26.72 5.74 -33.74
N TRP A 142 -26.60 6.82 -32.97
CA TRP A 142 -27.18 8.12 -33.33
C TRP A 142 -26.62 8.65 -34.66
N SER A 143 -25.31 8.53 -34.86
CA SER A 143 -24.64 8.93 -36.09
C SER A 143 -25.12 8.12 -37.31
N ALA A 144 -25.26 6.81 -37.17
CA ALA A 144 -25.75 5.95 -38.25
C ALA A 144 -27.22 6.24 -38.61
N TRP A 145 -28.06 6.46 -37.60
CA TRP A 145 -29.47 6.79 -37.80
C TRP A 145 -29.66 8.11 -38.55
N THR A 146 -29.00 9.17 -38.09
CA THR A 146 -29.08 10.50 -38.72
C THR A 146 -28.56 10.51 -40.16
N ALA A 147 -27.51 9.74 -40.47
CA ALA A 147 -27.03 9.58 -41.84
C ALA A 147 -28.05 8.89 -42.75
N ARG A 148 -28.78 7.90 -42.22
CA ARG A 148 -29.82 7.18 -42.97
C ARG A 148 -31.01 8.07 -43.29
N GLU A 149 -31.45 8.89 -42.34
CA GLU A 149 -32.52 9.87 -42.57
C GLU A 149 -32.15 10.85 -43.70
N GLY A 150 -30.93 11.40 -43.67
CA GLY A 150 -30.44 12.30 -44.72
C GLY A 150 -30.37 11.66 -46.12
N ALA A 151 -30.01 10.38 -46.21
CA ALA A 151 -29.99 9.65 -47.50
C ALA A 151 -31.40 9.48 -48.09
N ILE A 152 -32.38 9.15 -47.25
CA ILE A 152 -33.79 8.99 -47.65
C ILE A 152 -34.36 10.32 -48.16
N GLU A 153 -34.04 11.43 -47.50
CA GLU A 153 -34.49 12.76 -47.95
C GLU A 153 -33.88 13.15 -49.30
N ARG A 154 -32.60 12.87 -49.54
CA ARG A 154 -31.98 13.13 -50.85
C ARG A 154 -32.60 12.32 -51.98
N GLU A 155 -32.92 11.04 -51.75
CA GLU A 155 -33.63 10.22 -52.74
C GLU A 155 -35.02 10.77 -53.05
N LYS A 156 -35.75 11.28 -52.04
CA LYS A 156 -37.07 11.90 -52.25
C LYS A 156 -36.96 13.16 -53.13
N LEU A 157 -35.96 14.01 -52.90
CA LEU A 157 -35.74 15.22 -53.69
C LEU A 157 -35.40 14.90 -55.16
N LEU A 158 -34.58 13.87 -55.40
CA LEU A 158 -34.21 13.44 -56.75
C LEU A 158 -35.39 12.86 -57.56
N LYS A 159 -36.44 12.35 -56.90
CA LYS A 159 -37.63 11.81 -57.57
C LYS A 159 -38.69 12.86 -57.92
N VAL A 160 -38.57 14.08 -57.40
CA VAL A 160 -39.54 15.17 -57.61
C VAL A 160 -39.08 16.16 -58.70
N THR A 161 -37.81 16.06 -59.12
CA THR A 161 -37.22 16.84 -60.23
C THR A 161 -37.27 16.02 -61.52
#